data_AF-A0A2N2MV05-F1
#
_entry.id   AF-A0A2N2MV05-F1
#
_cell.length_a   1.000
_cell.length_b   1.000
_cell.length_c   1.000
_cell.angle_alpha   90.00
_cell.angle_beta   90.00
_cell.angle_gamma   90.00
#
_symmetry.space_group_name_H-M   'P 1'
#
loop_
_entity.id
_entity.type
_entity.pdbx_description
1 polymer ?
#
loop_
_entity_poly.entity_id
_entity_poly.type
_entity_poly.pdbx_seq_one_letter_code
_entity_poly.pdbx_strand_id
1 'polypeptide(L)'
;MRSTAKVVGLDQVIKNVQGFQKQLFQQFGGIVKEGADIVKDEAKAKVRKKSHATEEGIISTITWDKDKSKAFAGVGMDPAMNDVFVKISRSGKRYYYPASLEYMQGGKYAFLHPALKKKRAAVRKLFAGKVSALVQGAKL
;
A
#
# COMPACT_ATOMS: atom_id res chain seq x y z
N MET A 1 -7.35 54.06 10.91
CA MET A 1 -8.43 53.22 10.35
C MET A 1 -7.81 51.93 9.83
N ARG A 2 -8.15 50.76 10.39
CA ARG A 2 -7.77 49.47 9.79
C ARG A 2 -8.71 49.23 8.63
N SER A 3 -8.20 49.23 7.40
CA SER A 3 -8.99 48.84 6.23
C SER A 3 -9.35 47.36 6.37
N THR A 4 -10.63 47.07 6.66
CA THR A 4 -11.20 45.74 6.48
C THR A 4 -11.42 45.51 4.99
N ALA A 5 -10.33 45.28 4.26
CA ALA A 5 -10.40 44.80 2.89
C ALA A 5 -10.98 43.38 2.90
N LYS A 6 -12.27 43.24 2.62
CA LYS A 6 -12.88 41.93 2.32
C LYS A 6 -12.36 41.49 0.95
N VAL A 7 -11.46 40.50 0.93
CA VAL A 7 -11.04 39.86 -0.31
C VAL A 7 -12.19 38.98 -0.80
N VAL A 8 -13.00 39.53 -1.71
CA VAL A 8 -14.09 38.80 -2.35
C VAL A 8 -13.49 37.67 -3.20
N GLY A 9 -13.93 36.43 -2.95
CA GLY A 9 -13.45 35.24 -3.68
C GLY A 9 -12.37 34.42 -2.98
N LEU A 10 -11.74 34.91 -1.90
CA LEU A 10 -10.77 34.13 -1.12
C LEU A 10 -11.39 32.86 -0.54
N ASP A 11 -12.62 32.96 -0.02
CA ASP A 11 -13.35 31.80 0.51
C ASP A 11 -13.61 30.74 -0.55
N GLN A 12 -13.87 31.16 -1.79
CA GLN A 12 -14.08 30.24 -2.91
C GLN A 12 -12.76 29.56 -3.32
N VAL A 13 -11.65 30.31 -3.32
CA VAL A 13 -10.31 29.74 -3.56
C VAL A 13 -9.97 28.72 -2.48
N ILE A 14 -10.20 29.03 -1.21
CA ILE A 14 -9.97 28.10 -0.09
C ILE A 14 -10.81 26.83 -0.27
N LYS A 15 -12.11 26.95 -0.58
CA LYS A 15 -12.99 25.79 -0.84
C LYS A 15 -12.48 24.94 -2.02
N ASN A 16 -12.06 25.58 -3.11
CA ASN A 16 -11.56 24.87 -4.28
C ASN A 16 -10.25 24.12 -3.97
N VAL A 17 -9.32 24.75 -3.24
CA VAL A 17 -8.07 24.12 -2.81
C VAL A 17 -8.32 22.93 -1.88
N GLN A 18 -9.24 23.08 -0.92
CA GLN A 18 -9.63 21.98 -0.02
C GLN A 18 -10.30 20.82 -0.77
N GLY A 19 -11.17 21.13 -1.74
CA GLY A 19 -11.82 20.14 -2.60
C GLY A 19 -10.80 19.38 -3.45
N PHE A 20 -9.88 20.10 -4.08
CA PHE A 20 -8.77 19.53 -4.83
C PHE A 20 -7.90 18.61 -3.97
N GLN A 21 -7.50 19.06 -2.78
CA GLN A 21 -6.70 18.26 -1.85
C GLN A 21 -7.40 16.95 -1.49
N LYS A 22 -8.72 16.98 -1.21
CA LYS A 22 -9.51 15.79 -0.89
C LYS A 22 -9.57 14.80 -2.07
N GLN A 23 -9.80 15.29 -3.28
CA GLN A 23 -9.82 14.45 -4.49
C GLN A 23 -8.45 13.83 -4.74
N LEU A 24 -7.39 14.62 -4.61
CA LEU A 24 -6.01 14.17 -4.76
C LEU A 24 -5.73 13.02 -3.77
N PHE A 25 -6.07 13.19 -2.50
CA PHE A 25 -5.90 12.13 -1.48
C PHE A 25 -6.66 10.86 -1.83
N GLN A 26 -7.93 10.95 -2.24
CA GLN A 26 -8.70 9.76 -2.63
C GLN A 26 -8.04 9.00 -3.78
N GLN A 27 -7.53 9.70 -4.79
CA GLN A 27 -6.84 9.08 -5.91
C GLN A 27 -5.47 8.51 -5.52
N PHE A 28 -4.74 9.18 -4.63
CA PHE A 28 -3.47 8.67 -4.09
C PHE A 28 -3.64 7.31 -3.41
N GLY A 29 -4.74 7.10 -2.66
CA GLY A 29 -5.06 5.79 -2.09
C GLY A 29 -5.05 4.68 -3.15
N GLY A 30 -5.78 4.89 -4.25
CA GLY A 30 -5.82 3.93 -5.37
C GLY A 30 -4.46 3.67 -5.99
N ILE A 31 -3.68 4.72 -6.26
CA ILE A 31 -2.34 4.60 -6.87
C ILE A 31 -1.40 3.79 -5.97
N VAL A 32 -1.42 4.05 -4.66
CA VAL A 32 -0.58 3.33 -3.71
C VAL A 32 -1.04 1.86 -3.60
N LYS A 33 -2.34 1.58 -3.72
CA LYS A 33 -2.88 0.22 -3.78
C LYS A 33 -2.34 -0.55 -4.98
N GLU A 34 -2.42 0.06 -6.16
CA GLU A 34 -1.94 -0.53 -7.42
C GLU A 34 -0.44 -0.84 -7.31
N GLY A 35 0.35 0.05 -6.70
CA GLY A 35 1.76 -0.20 -6.43
C GLY A 35 2.01 -1.41 -5.54
N ALA A 36 1.21 -1.58 -4.49
CA ALA A 36 1.28 -2.76 -3.62
C ALA A 36 0.78 -4.03 -4.34
N ASP A 37 -0.21 -3.94 -5.21
CA ASP A 37 -0.70 -5.06 -6.02
C ASP A 37 0.37 -5.60 -6.97
N ILE A 38 1.16 -4.74 -7.62
CA ILE A 38 2.30 -5.17 -8.44
C ILE A 38 3.30 -6.00 -7.63
N VAL A 39 3.54 -5.61 -6.37
CA VAL A 39 4.46 -6.33 -5.48
C VAL A 39 3.82 -7.64 -5.01
N LYS A 40 2.52 -7.65 -4.73
CA LYS A 40 1.73 -8.82 -4.33
C LYS A 40 1.78 -9.88 -5.42
N ASP A 41 1.54 -9.51 -6.67
CA ASP A 41 1.53 -10.45 -7.79
C ASP A 41 2.91 -11.07 -8.02
N GLU A 42 3.98 -10.28 -7.88
CA GLU A 42 5.35 -10.80 -7.91
C GLU A 42 5.68 -11.69 -6.71
N ALA A 43 5.18 -11.36 -5.53
CA ALA A 43 5.35 -12.19 -4.34
C ALA A 43 4.67 -13.55 -4.51
N LYS A 44 3.42 -13.58 -5.00
CA LYS A 44 2.69 -14.82 -5.33
C LYS A 44 3.45 -15.66 -6.34
N ALA A 45 4.00 -15.05 -7.39
CA ALA A 45 4.79 -15.75 -8.40
C ALA A 45 6.08 -16.40 -7.84
N LYS A 46 6.63 -15.85 -6.76
CA LYS A 46 7.86 -16.34 -6.11
C LYS A 46 7.61 -17.41 -5.05
N VAL A 47 6.37 -17.67 -4.66
CA VAL A 47 6.05 -18.72 -3.68
C VAL A 47 6.48 -20.07 -4.25
N ARG A 48 7.48 -20.69 -3.61
CA ARG A 48 8.09 -21.95 -4.09
C ARG A 48 7.21 -23.17 -3.84
N LYS A 49 6.51 -23.22 -2.70
CA LYS A 49 5.48 -24.23 -2.42
C LYS A 49 4.13 -23.58 -2.58
N LYS A 50 3.58 -23.68 -3.79
CA LYS A 50 2.23 -23.23 -4.10
C LYS A 50 1.26 -24.14 -3.34
N SER A 51 0.83 -23.70 -2.16
CA SER A 51 -0.46 -24.12 -1.63
C SER A 51 -1.46 -23.03 -1.94
N HIS A 52 -2.69 -23.41 -2.31
CA HIS A 52 -3.79 -22.47 -2.55
C HIS A 52 -3.89 -21.45 -1.40
N ALA A 53 -3.81 -21.94 -0.16
CA ALA A 53 -3.78 -21.11 1.03
C ALA A 53 -2.68 -20.03 1.00
N THR A 54 -1.42 -20.38 0.70
CA THR A 54 -0.30 -19.42 0.74
C THR A 54 -0.43 -18.35 -0.36
N GLU A 55 -0.92 -18.71 -1.54
CA GLU A 55 -1.11 -17.75 -2.63
C GLU A 55 -2.31 -16.83 -2.36
N GLU A 56 -3.42 -17.37 -1.85
CA GLU A 56 -4.60 -16.59 -1.45
C GLU A 56 -4.31 -15.68 -0.26
N GLY A 57 -3.51 -16.16 0.69
CA GLY A 57 -3.13 -15.44 1.88
C GLY A 57 -2.19 -14.27 1.65
N ILE A 58 -1.53 -14.13 0.49
CA ILE A 58 -0.72 -12.93 0.21
C ILE A 58 -1.65 -11.83 -0.30
N ILE A 59 -1.85 -10.81 0.53
CA ILE A 59 -2.71 -9.67 0.25
C ILE A 59 -1.91 -8.37 0.23
N SER A 60 -2.46 -7.37 -0.43
CA SER A 60 -1.98 -5.99 -0.36
C SER A 60 -3.03 -5.15 0.37
N THR A 61 -2.58 -4.35 1.32
CA THR A 61 -3.44 -3.55 2.18
C THR A 61 -3.08 -2.08 2.07
N ILE A 62 -4.06 -1.22 2.35
CA ILE A 62 -3.83 0.21 2.58
C ILE A 62 -4.23 0.54 4.00
N THR A 63 -3.36 1.28 4.66
CA THR A 63 -3.64 1.92 5.94
C THR A 63 -3.39 3.41 5.78
N TRP A 64 -4.27 4.21 6.37
CA TRP A 64 -4.10 5.66 6.42
C TRP A 64 -3.50 6.05 7.76
N ASP A 65 -2.72 7.14 7.76
CA ASP A 65 -2.36 7.80 9.02
C ASP A 65 -3.63 8.32 9.73
N LYS A 66 -3.53 8.61 11.02
CA LYS A 66 -4.65 9.07 11.87
C LYS A 66 -5.37 10.27 11.26
N ASP A 67 -4.62 11.21 10.72
CA ASP A 67 -5.14 12.44 10.13
C ASP A 67 -5.49 12.28 8.64
N LYS A 68 -5.41 11.07 8.09
CA LYS A 68 -5.65 10.73 6.67
C LYS A 68 -4.85 11.57 5.68
N SER A 69 -3.71 12.10 6.13
CA SER A 69 -2.79 12.91 5.33
C SER A 69 -1.76 12.07 4.57
N LYS A 70 -1.61 10.80 4.94
CA LYS A 70 -0.66 9.86 4.32
C LYS A 70 -1.34 8.50 4.15
N ALA A 71 -1.13 7.90 2.98
CA ALA A 71 -1.49 6.52 2.72
C ALA A 71 -0.22 5.66 2.75
N PHE A 72 -0.29 4.55 3.50
CA PHE A 72 0.71 3.49 3.49
C PHE A 72 0.07 2.28 2.82
N ALA A 73 0.74 1.71 1.82
CA ALA A 73 0.36 0.39 1.32
C ALA A 73 1.50 -0.58 1.51
N GLY A 74 1.13 -1.81 1.84
CA GLY A 74 2.05 -2.91 2.05
C GLY A 74 1.52 -4.18 1.42
N VAL A 75 2.42 -5.15 1.28
CA VAL A 75 2.07 -6.52 0.96
C VAL A 75 2.41 -7.35 2.18
N GLY A 76 1.49 -8.21 2.57
CA GLY A 76 1.64 -9.06 3.74
C GLY A 76 0.72 -10.28 3.66
N MET A 77 0.62 -10.98 4.77
CA MET A 77 -0.29 -12.11 4.89
C MET A 77 -1.64 -11.67 5.42
N ASP A 78 -2.70 -12.32 4.95
CA ASP A 78 -4.06 -12.08 5.37
C ASP A 78 -4.25 -12.46 6.85
N PRO A 79 -4.59 -11.50 7.73
CA PRO A 79 -4.94 -11.79 9.11
C PRO A 79 -6.19 -12.67 9.24
N ALA A 80 -7.10 -12.67 8.25
CA ALA A 80 -8.27 -13.55 8.27
C ALA A 80 -7.90 -15.03 8.16
N MET A 81 -6.71 -15.34 7.65
CA MET A 81 -6.20 -16.70 7.50
C MET A 81 -5.24 -17.10 8.62
N ASN A 82 -5.27 -16.38 9.76
CA ASN A 82 -4.47 -16.69 10.95
C ASN A 82 -4.65 -18.15 11.41
N ASP A 83 -5.85 -18.70 11.30
CA ASP A 83 -6.18 -20.10 11.64
C ASP A 83 -5.47 -21.11 10.73
N VAL A 84 -5.34 -20.80 9.44
CA VAL A 84 -4.61 -21.61 8.44
C VAL A 84 -3.09 -21.47 8.62
N PHE A 85 -2.66 -20.31 9.08
CA PHE A 85 -1.26 -19.91 9.08
C PHE A 85 -0.58 -19.91 10.45
N VAL A 86 -1.30 -20.12 11.55
CA VAL A 86 -0.70 -20.23 12.88
C VAL A 86 -0.33 -21.68 13.14
N LYS A 87 0.93 -21.91 13.48
CA LYS A 87 1.42 -23.17 14.05
C LYS A 87 1.67 -22.99 15.53
N ILE A 88 1.20 -23.93 16.33
CA ILE A 88 1.54 -23.99 17.76
C ILE A 88 2.75 -24.92 17.89
N SER A 89 3.84 -24.43 18.50
CA SER A 89 5.01 -25.25 18.79
C SER A 89 4.69 -26.31 19.84
N ARG A 90 5.56 -27.30 19.97
CA ARG A 90 5.50 -28.30 21.05
C ARG A 90 5.48 -27.68 22.46
N SER A 91 6.00 -26.45 22.61
CA SER A 91 5.99 -25.67 23.86
C SER A 91 4.79 -24.72 24.00
N GLY A 92 3.79 -24.82 23.12
CA GLY A 92 2.58 -23.99 23.17
C GLY A 92 2.73 -22.58 22.59
N LYS A 93 3.90 -22.23 22.02
CA LYS A 93 4.13 -20.90 21.42
C LYS A 93 3.51 -20.83 20.03
N ARG A 94 2.80 -19.74 19.75
CA ARG A 94 2.22 -19.47 18.43
C ARG A 94 3.29 -18.91 17.50
N TYR A 95 3.45 -19.53 16.33
CA TYR A 95 4.34 -19.13 15.25
C TYR A 95 3.54 -18.93 13.97
N TYR A 96 3.84 -17.87 13.24
CA TYR A 96 3.22 -17.63 11.93
C TYR A 96 3.96 -18.46 10.87
N TYR A 97 3.30 -19.48 10.33
CA TYR A 97 3.81 -20.41 9.32
C TYR A 97 4.26 -19.71 8.03
N PRO A 98 3.56 -18.69 7.49
CA PRO A 98 4.03 -17.93 6.33
C PRO A 98 5.29 -17.14 6.60
N ALA A 99 5.40 -16.48 7.75
CA ALA A 99 6.61 -15.76 8.13
C ALA A 99 7.77 -16.74 8.34
N SER A 100 7.46 -17.91 8.92
CA SER A 100 8.41 -19.00 9.04
C SER A 100 8.87 -19.47 7.65
N LEU A 101 7.95 -19.69 6.71
CA LEU A 101 8.22 -20.06 5.30
C LEU A 101 9.05 -19.02 4.58
N GLU A 102 8.67 -17.74 4.67
CA GLU A 102 9.38 -16.64 4.02
C GLU A 102 10.82 -16.56 4.49
N TYR A 103 11.06 -16.72 5.79
CA TYR A 103 12.39 -16.56 6.38
C TYR A 103 13.10 -17.88 6.71
N MET A 104 12.58 -19.05 6.27
CA MET A 104 13.26 -20.35 6.48
C MET A 104 14.68 -20.32 5.90
N GLN A 105 15.61 -20.95 6.61
CA GLN A 105 17.02 -21.11 6.20
C GLN A 105 17.70 -19.78 5.80
N GLY A 106 17.56 -18.73 6.62
CA GLY A 106 18.27 -17.46 6.40
C GLY A 106 17.74 -16.63 5.24
N GLY A 107 16.45 -16.72 4.92
CA GLY A 107 15.82 -15.95 3.82
C GLY A 107 15.90 -16.61 2.45
N LYS A 108 16.32 -17.88 2.37
CA LYS A 108 16.39 -18.67 1.13
C LYS A 108 15.04 -18.79 0.41
N TYR A 109 13.93 -18.66 1.14
CA TYR A 109 12.58 -18.77 0.64
C TYR A 109 11.82 -17.43 0.69
N ALA A 110 12.55 -16.31 0.80
CA ALA A 110 11.93 -15.00 0.90
C ALA A 110 11.17 -14.66 -0.39
N PHE A 111 9.93 -14.22 -0.26
CA PHE A 111 9.08 -13.86 -1.40
C PHE A 111 8.60 -12.42 -1.35
N LEU A 112 8.28 -11.83 -0.18
CA LEU A 112 7.85 -10.42 -0.10
C LEU A 112 9.05 -9.49 -0.31
N HIS A 113 10.12 -9.68 0.47
CA HIS A 113 11.28 -8.79 0.37
C HIS A 113 11.92 -8.77 -1.03
N PRO A 114 12.14 -9.93 -1.69
CA PRO A 114 12.65 -9.95 -3.05
C PRO A 114 11.66 -9.45 -4.11
N ALA A 115 10.34 -9.57 -3.88
CA ALA A 115 9.34 -8.98 -4.78
C ALA A 115 9.38 -7.46 -4.73
N LEU A 116 9.43 -6.88 -3.53
CA LEU A 116 9.55 -5.43 -3.33
C LEU A 116 10.83 -4.88 -3.98
N LYS A 117 11.97 -5.53 -3.74
CA LYS A 117 13.26 -5.11 -4.33
C LYS A 117 13.21 -5.15 -5.86
N LYS A 118 12.66 -6.21 -6.45
CA LYS A 118 12.55 -6.39 -7.90
C LYS A 118 11.60 -5.40 -8.56
N LYS A 119 10.44 -5.13 -7.94
CA LYS A 119 9.40 -4.26 -8.51
C LYS A 119 9.53 -2.79 -8.15
N ARG A 120 10.52 -2.40 -7.34
CA ARG A 120 10.77 -1.00 -6.92
C ARG A 120 10.74 -0.02 -8.10
N ALA A 121 11.40 -0.34 -9.20
CA ALA A 121 11.44 0.53 -10.39
C ALA A 121 10.06 0.64 -11.07
N ALA A 122 9.34 -0.48 -11.20
CA ALA A 122 8.00 -0.51 -11.78
C ALA A 122 7.00 0.31 -10.94
N VAL A 123 7.04 0.14 -9.62
CA VAL A 123 6.22 0.92 -8.68
C VAL A 123 6.53 2.41 -8.81
N ARG A 124 7.81 2.81 -8.81
CA ARG A 124 8.21 4.21 -9.00
C ARG A 124 7.71 4.80 -10.31
N LYS A 125 7.80 4.04 -11.41
CA LYS A 125 7.31 4.47 -12.73
C LYS A 125 5.80 4.65 -12.73
N LEU A 126 5.05 3.71 -12.12
CA LEU A 126 3.59 3.82 -11.95
C LEU A 126 3.23 5.10 -11.20
N PHE A 127 3.85 5.33 -10.05
CA PHE A 127 3.62 6.52 -9.23
C PHE A 127 3.91 7.80 -9.99
N ALA A 128 5.09 7.91 -10.61
CA ALA A 128 5.46 9.10 -11.37
C ALA A 128 4.47 9.38 -12.51
N GLY A 129 4.05 8.34 -13.25
CA GLY A 129 3.08 8.49 -14.34
C GLY A 129 1.69 8.91 -13.86
N LYS A 130 1.15 8.25 -12.84
CA LYS A 130 -0.20 8.52 -12.32
C LYS A 130 -0.28 9.89 -11.64
N VAL A 131 0.74 10.26 -10.86
CA VAL A 131 0.82 11.59 -10.23
C VAL A 131 0.99 12.68 -11.28
N SER A 132 1.82 12.46 -12.31
CA SER A 132 1.95 13.44 -13.40
C SER A 132 0.63 13.63 -14.15
N ALA A 133 -0.09 12.54 -14.44
CA ALA A 133 -1.40 12.62 -15.10
C ALA A 133 -2.43 13.36 -14.25
N LEU A 134 -2.43 13.12 -12.94
CA LEU A 134 -3.25 13.85 -11.96
C LEU A 134 -2.97 15.35 -11.98
N VAL A 135 -1.70 15.74 -11.92
CA VAL A 135 -1.30 17.16 -11.91
C VAL A 135 -1.59 17.82 -13.26
N GLN A 136 -1.39 17.11 -14.38
CA GLN A 136 -1.67 17.64 -15.72
C GLN A 136 -3.18 17.76 -15.99
N GLY A 137 -3.99 16.80 -15.55
CA GLY A 137 -5.44 16.89 -15.61
C GLY A 137 -6.03 17.91 -14.63
N ALA A 138 -5.27 18.30 -13.61
CA ALA A 138 -5.60 19.36 -12.67
C ALA A 138 -5.06 20.75 -13.08
N LYS A 139 -4.45 20.88 -14.26
CA LYS A 139 -4.19 22.20 -14.85
C LYS A 139 -5.53 22.86 -15.16
N LEU A 140 -5.99 23.67 -14.20
CA LEU A 140 -7.07 24.66 -14.31
C LEU A 140 -6.67 25.78 -15.27
#